data_AF-A0A9D5NZI4-F1
#
_entry.id   AF-A0A9D5NZI4-F1
#
_cell.length_a   1.000
_cell.length_b   1.000
_cell.length_c   1.000
_cell.angle_alpha   90.00
_cell.angle_beta   90.00
_cell.angle_gamma   90.00
#
_symmetry.space_group_name_H-M   'P 1'
#
loop_
_entity.id
_entity.type
_entity.pdbx_description
1 polymer ?
#
loop_
_entity_poly.entity_id
_entity_poly.type
_entity_poly.pdbx_seq_one_letter_code
_entity_poly.pdbx_strand_id
1 'polypeptide(L)'
;MKKLILIDEEVLVRLMEGKHVEGSLFRDKWTGIITFNAYKRLQKKRAKDVLIKKTPWGWVKASVARKKRFTSVPNDITLEEQLELMDQENELAKRALIESYIIECV
;
A
#
# COMPACT_ATOMS: atom_id res chain seq x y z
N MET A 1 11.02 -23.15 -40.46
CA MET A 1 10.26 -21.87 -40.52
C MET A 1 10.75 -20.95 -39.41
N LYS A 2 11.21 -19.75 -39.72
CA LYS A 2 11.63 -18.75 -38.72
C LYS A 2 10.40 -17.96 -38.28
N LYS A 3 10.16 -17.82 -36.97
CA LYS A 3 9.10 -16.97 -36.41
C LYS A 3 9.74 -15.69 -35.89
N LEU A 4 9.23 -14.53 -36.30
CA LEU A 4 9.69 -13.24 -35.78
C LEU A 4 8.96 -12.92 -34.48
N ILE A 5 9.73 -12.67 -33.41
CA ILE A 5 9.20 -12.23 -32.12
C ILE A 5 9.75 -10.83 -31.84
N LEU A 6 8.86 -9.86 -31.67
CA LEU A 6 9.17 -8.52 -31.23
C LEU A 6 9.11 -8.47 -29.71
N ILE A 7 10.22 -8.08 -29.09
CA ILE A 7 10.36 -7.89 -27.65
C ILE A 7 10.95 -6.49 -27.46
N ASP A 8 10.41 -5.75 -26.49
CA ASP A 8 10.99 -4.48 -26.06
C ASP A 8 12.43 -4.71 -25.55
N GLU A 9 13.36 -3.83 -25.92
CA GLU A 9 14.78 -3.96 -25.57
C GLU A 9 14.99 -4.04 -24.05
N GLU A 10 14.24 -3.24 -23.29
CA GLU A 10 14.32 -3.24 -21.81
C GLU A 10 13.95 -4.61 -21.23
N VAL A 11 12.97 -5.28 -21.84
CA VAL A 11 12.53 -6.63 -21.43
C VAL A 11 13.59 -7.65 -21.82
N LEU A 12 14.18 -7.54 -22.99
CA LEU A 12 15.24 -8.43 -23.47
C LEU A 12 16.45 -8.38 -22.53
N VAL A 13 16.89 -7.19 -22.12
CA VAL A 13 18.00 -7.01 -21.16
C VAL A 13 17.69 -7.72 -19.84
N ARG A 14 16.49 -7.54 -19.29
CA ARG A 14 16.09 -8.20 -18.04
C ARG A 14 16.09 -9.72 -18.15
N LEU A 15 15.64 -10.26 -19.30
CA LEU A 15 15.67 -11.70 -19.56
C LEU A 15 17.10 -12.23 -19.66
N MET A 16 18.01 -11.48 -20.29
CA MET A 16 19.44 -11.82 -20.37
C MET A 16 20.12 -11.81 -19.00
N GLU A 17 19.67 -10.97 -18.08
CA GLU A 17 20.11 -10.95 -16.67
C GLU A 17 19.52 -12.10 -15.83
N GLY A 18 18.74 -13.01 -16.43
CA GLY A 18 18.09 -14.13 -15.75
C GLY A 18 16.85 -13.75 -14.94
N LYS A 19 16.30 -12.54 -15.11
CA LYS A 19 15.10 -12.09 -14.40
C LYS A 19 13.84 -12.62 -15.08
N HIS A 20 12.87 -13.01 -14.28
CA HIS A 20 11.53 -13.37 -14.76
C HIS A 20 10.72 -12.12 -15.12
N VAL A 21 10.09 -12.11 -16.30
CA VAL A 21 9.21 -11.03 -16.76
C VAL A 21 7.86 -11.61 -17.17
N GLU A 22 6.81 -11.23 -16.43
CA GLU A 22 5.43 -11.60 -16.75
C GLU A 22 4.87 -10.71 -17.87
N GLY A 23 4.07 -11.29 -18.75
CA GLY A 23 3.45 -10.57 -19.86
C GLY A 23 2.51 -11.44 -20.69
N SER A 24 2.03 -10.88 -21.79
CA SER A 24 1.19 -11.56 -22.76
C SER A 24 1.85 -11.62 -24.14
N LEU A 25 1.76 -12.77 -24.81
CA LEU A 25 2.15 -12.94 -26.21
C LEU A 25 0.95 -12.69 -27.11
N PHE A 26 1.09 -11.74 -28.03
CA PHE A 26 0.09 -11.47 -29.06
C PHE A 26 0.62 -11.91 -30.42
N ARG A 27 -0.19 -12.64 -31.18
CA ARG A 27 0.13 -12.99 -32.58
C ARG A 27 -0.79 -12.21 -33.50
N ASP A 28 -0.21 -11.39 -34.35
CA ASP A 28 -0.97 -10.73 -35.41
C ASP A 28 -1.39 -11.77 -36.46
N LYS A 29 -2.69 -11.76 -36.80
CA LYS A 29 -3.30 -12.68 -37.76
C LYS A 29 -2.87 -12.38 -39.21
N TRP A 30 -2.54 -11.13 -39.52
CA TRP A 30 -2.23 -10.69 -40.89
C TRP A 30 -0.75 -10.81 -41.22
N THR A 31 0.12 -10.34 -40.34
CA THR A 31 1.58 -10.38 -40.55
C THR A 31 2.24 -11.64 -40.01
N GLY A 32 1.58 -12.37 -39.10
CA GLY A 32 2.13 -13.54 -38.42
C GLY A 32 3.19 -13.21 -37.36
N ILE A 33 3.44 -11.92 -37.11
CA ILE A 33 4.42 -11.43 -36.14
C ILE A 33 3.90 -11.70 -34.72
N ILE A 34 4.80 -12.15 -33.85
CA ILE A 34 4.51 -12.35 -32.43
C ILE A 34 5.10 -11.17 -31.65
N THR A 35 4.32 -10.52 -30.80
CA THR A 35 4.77 -9.42 -29.94
C THR A 35 4.63 -9.81 -28.48
N PHE A 36 5.69 -9.63 -27.70
CA PHE A 36 5.65 -9.83 -26.24
C PHE A 36 5.40 -8.50 -25.54
N ASN A 37 4.27 -8.41 -24.82
CA ASN A 37 3.91 -7.25 -24.01
C ASN A 37 4.09 -7.56 -22.52
N ALA A 38 5.14 -7.02 -21.91
CA ALA A 38 5.36 -7.16 -20.47
C ALA A 38 4.30 -6.40 -19.66
N TYR A 39 3.85 -7.00 -18.55
CA TYR A 39 2.96 -6.32 -17.62
C TYR A 39 3.70 -5.22 -16.88
N LYS A 40 3.44 -3.96 -17.24
CA LYS A 40 3.92 -2.78 -16.51
C LYS A 40 3.14 -2.62 -15.21
N ARG A 41 3.37 -3.51 -14.24
CA ARG A 41 2.85 -3.37 -12.88
C ARG A 41 3.59 -2.22 -12.21
N LEU A 42 3.12 -0.99 -12.41
CA LEU A 42 3.55 0.14 -11.62
C LEU A 42 3.18 -0.15 -10.17
N GLN A 43 4.16 -0.54 -9.35
CA GLN A 43 3.98 -0.56 -7.90
C GLN A 43 3.64 0.87 -7.50
N LYS A 44 2.39 1.11 -7.15
CA LYS A 44 1.95 2.41 -6.65
C LYS A 44 2.77 2.68 -5.38
N LYS A 45 3.79 3.54 -5.48
CA LYS A 45 4.53 4.08 -4.33
C LYS A 45 3.58 5.01 -3.57
N ARG A 46 2.71 4.43 -2.74
CA ARG A 46 1.90 5.21 -1.80
C ARG A 46 2.83 5.68 -0.68
N ALA A 47 2.82 6.97 -0.40
CA ALA A 47 3.45 7.50 0.81
C ALA A 47 2.90 6.71 2.01
N LYS A 48 3.80 6.18 2.84
CA LYS A 48 3.40 5.44 4.03
C LYS A 48 2.80 6.42 5.03
N ASP A 49 1.73 6.00 5.71
CA ASP A 49 1.15 6.79 6.79
C ASP A 49 2.18 6.89 7.94
N VAL A 50 2.36 8.10 8.47
CA VAL A 50 3.25 8.41 9.59
C VAL A 50 2.54 8.08 10.90
N LEU A 51 3.20 7.38 11.81
CA LEU A 51 2.68 7.10 13.15
C LEU A 51 2.84 8.34 14.02
N ILE A 52 1.71 8.81 14.56
CA ILE A 52 1.68 9.95 15.49
C ILE A 52 1.87 9.42 16.91
N LYS A 53 1.03 8.46 17.32
CA LYS A 53 1.08 7.87 18.67
C LYS A 53 0.52 6.45 18.65
N LYS A 54 1.12 5.58 19.46
CA LYS A 54 0.57 4.26 19.77
C LYS A 54 -0.27 4.38 21.05
N THR A 55 -1.48 3.84 21.03
CA THR A 55 -2.35 3.74 22.21
C THR A 55 -2.32 2.30 22.73
N PRO A 56 -2.75 2.04 23.97
CA PRO A 56 -2.81 0.68 24.52
C PRO A 56 -3.49 -0.33 23.59
N TRP A 57 -4.61 0.06 22.97
CA TRP A 57 -5.42 -0.83 22.14
C TRP A 57 -5.40 -0.46 20.64
N GLY A 58 -4.45 0.37 20.21
CA GLY A 58 -4.53 0.94 18.87
C GLY A 58 -3.40 1.88 18.46
N TRP A 59 -3.73 2.76 17.52
CA TRP A 59 -2.82 3.77 17.01
C TRP A 59 -3.53 4.96 16.35
N VAL A 60 -2.78 6.06 16.26
CA VAL A 60 -3.14 7.24 15.48
C VAL A 60 -2.06 7.47 14.42
N LYS A 61 -2.46 7.57 13.15
CA LYS A 61 -1.56 7.81 12.02
C LYS A 61 -2.03 8.98 11.17
N ALA A 62 -1.10 9.66 10.51
CA ALA A 62 -1.36 10.68 9.51
C ALA A 62 -0.97 10.17 8.12
N SER A 63 -1.89 10.29 7.17
CA SER A 63 -1.54 10.33 5.75
C SER A 63 -1.46 11.79 5.29
N VAL A 64 -1.03 12.02 4.05
CA VAL A 64 -1.02 13.35 3.43
C VAL A 64 -2.41 14.00 3.44
N ALA A 65 -3.48 13.22 3.36
CA ALA A 65 -4.83 13.74 3.20
C ALA A 65 -5.72 13.60 4.44
N ARG A 66 -5.39 12.70 5.38
CA ARG A 66 -6.30 12.31 6.46
C ARG A 66 -5.53 11.90 7.71
N LYS A 67 -6.06 12.24 8.88
CA LYS A 67 -5.69 11.59 10.15
C LYS A 67 -6.58 10.34 10.33
N LYS A 68 -5.99 9.24 10.80
CA LYS A 68 -6.63 7.93 10.95
C LYS A 68 -6.43 7.44 12.37
N ARG A 69 -7.50 6.91 12.97
CA ARG A 69 -7.47 6.21 14.25
C ARG A 69 -7.87 4.76 14.03
N PHE A 70 -7.20 3.84 14.72
CA PHE A 70 -7.62 2.45 14.82
C PHE A 70 -7.60 2.04 16.29
N THR A 71 -8.61 1.29 16.72
CA THR A 71 -8.73 0.72 18.06
C THR A 71 -9.30 -0.69 17.94
N SER A 72 -8.75 -1.63 18.68
CA SER A 72 -9.23 -3.00 18.79
C SER A 72 -9.28 -3.40 20.25
N VAL A 73 -10.48 -3.61 20.77
CA VAL A 73 -10.72 -3.99 22.18
C VAL A 73 -10.89 -5.51 22.32
N PRO A 74 -10.59 -6.09 23.50
CA PRO A 74 -10.79 -7.52 23.75
C PRO A 74 -12.26 -7.95 23.74
N ASN A 75 -12.52 -9.21 23.36
CA ASN A 75 -13.86 -9.79 23.34
C ASN A 75 -14.25 -10.51 24.65
N ASP A 76 -13.30 -10.68 25.56
CA ASP A 76 -13.45 -11.39 26.85
C ASP A 76 -13.91 -10.48 28.00
N ILE A 77 -14.26 -9.23 27.68
CA ILE A 77 -14.82 -8.24 28.61
C ILE A 77 -16.28 -7.92 28.25
N THR A 78 -17.00 -7.32 29.18
CA THR A 78 -18.40 -6.92 28.97
C THR A 78 -18.51 -5.79 27.95
N LEU A 79 -19.69 -5.64 27.34
CA LEU A 79 -19.94 -4.55 26.38
C LEU A 79 -19.75 -3.17 27.03
N GLU A 80 -20.13 -3.01 28.29
CA GLU A 80 -19.95 -1.76 29.04
C GLU A 80 -18.47 -1.39 29.15
N GLU A 81 -17.62 -2.36 29.53
CA GLU A 81 -16.17 -2.18 29.59
C GLU A 81 -15.57 -1.90 28.20
N GLN A 82 -16.08 -2.54 27.14
CA GLN A 82 -15.64 -2.26 25.76
C GLN A 82 -15.93 -0.81 25.38
N LEU A 83 -17.13 -0.32 25.67
CA LEU A 83 -17.52 1.06 25.36
C LEU A 83 -16.68 2.06 26.14
N GLU A 84 -16.43 1.79 27.43
CA GLU A 84 -15.57 2.65 28.24
C GLU A 84 -14.14 2.70 27.70
N LEU A 85 -13.56 1.55 27.32
CA LEU A 85 -12.25 1.50 26.68
C LEU A 85 -12.22 2.25 25.34
N MET A 86 -13.29 2.17 24.54
CA MET A 86 -13.39 2.91 23.29
C MET A 86 -13.41 4.42 23.51
N ASP A 87 -14.05 4.89 24.58
CA ASP A 87 -14.07 6.31 24.95
C ASP A 87 -12.72 6.79 25.48
N GLN A 88 -12.05 5.99 26.32
CA GLN A 88 -10.69 6.29 26.79
C GLN A 88 -9.70 6.38 25.62
N GLU A 89 -9.76 5.43 24.68
CA GLU A 89 -8.93 5.43 23.47
C GLU A 89 -9.23 6.64 22.56
N ASN A 90 -10.48 7.07 22.51
CA ASN A 90 -10.90 8.28 21.81
C ASN A 90 -10.23 9.53 22.39
N GLU A 91 -10.26 9.68 23.71
CA GLU A 91 -9.65 10.82 24.39
C GLU A 91 -8.12 10.83 24.23
N LEU A 92 -7.46 9.67 24.30
CA LEU A 92 -6.04 9.55 24.03
C LEU A 92 -5.70 9.96 22.59
N ALA A 93 -6.52 9.55 21.62
CA ALA A 93 -6.32 9.92 20.22
C ALA A 93 -6.49 11.43 19.99
N LYS A 94 -7.49 12.06 20.61
CA LYS A 94 -7.68 13.53 20.54
C LYS A 94 -6.47 14.26 21.10
N ARG A 95 -5.99 13.87 22.28
CA ARG A 95 -4.79 14.47 22.90
C ARG A 95 -3.55 14.30 22.03
N ALA A 96 -3.34 13.11 21.46
CA ALA A 96 -2.23 12.85 20.54
C ALA A 96 -2.22 13.78 19.32
N LEU A 97 -3.41 14.06 18.76
CA LEU A 97 -3.53 14.98 17.62
C LEU A 97 -3.21 16.42 18.03
N ILE A 98 -3.66 16.87 19.20
CA ILE A 98 -3.36 18.20 19.72
C ILE A 98 -1.85 18.36 19.96
N GLU A 99 -1.22 17.38 20.63
CA GLU A 99 0.23 17.35 20.85
C GLU A 99 0.99 17.43 19.52
N SER A 100 0.59 16.63 18.53
CA SER A 100 1.22 16.65 17.21
C SER A 100 1.08 17.98 16.49
N TYR A 101 -0.07 18.66 16.63
CA TYR A 101 -0.29 19.97 16.04
C TYR A 101 0.59 21.04 16.68
N ILE A 102 0.74 21.03 18.02
CA ILE A 102 1.62 21.96 18.72
C ILE A 102 3.07 21.78 18.25
N ILE A 103 3.53 20.53 18.14
CA ILE A 103 4.89 20.22 17.65
C ILE A 103 5.08 20.66 16.20
N GLU A 104 4.07 20.53 15.34
CA GLU A 104 4.16 20.98 13.94
C GLU A 104 4.15 22.53 13.81
N CYS A 105 3.62 23.26 14.80
CA CYS A 105 3.52 24.72 14.78
C CYS A 105 4.66 25.47 15.49
N VAL A 106 5.49 24.77 16.26
CA VAL A 106 6.69 25.31 16.95
C VAL A 106 7.94 24.99 16.14
#